data_AF-A0A934YVL5-F1
#
_entry.id   AF-A0A934YVL5-F1
#
_cell.length_a   1.000
_cell.length_b   1.000
_cell.length_c   1.000
_cell.angle_alpha   90.00
_cell.angle_beta   90.00
_cell.angle_gamma   90.00
#
_symmetry.space_group_name_H-M   'P 1'
#
loop_
_entity.id
_entity.type
_entity.pdbx_description
1 polymer ?
#
loop_
_entity_poly.entity_id
_entity_poly.type
_entity_poly.pdbx_seq_one_letter_code
_entity_poly.pdbx_strand_id
1 'polypeptide(L)' 'MAAGVTQEYKKLMLEIRSGKFRPVYLLHGEESFFIDHLSDEIERTCLEEHERDFNQTIVYAADADPDMIKDTCLTFPDDG' A
#
# COMPACT_ATOMS: atom_id res chain seq x y z
N MET A 1 14.96 20.95 0.02
CA MET A 1 14.57 19.68 -0.61
C MET A 1 13.95 18.71 0.39
N ALA A 2 14.46 18.54 1.62
CA ALA A 2 13.88 17.61 2.62
C ALA A 2 12.50 18.00 3.22
N ALA A 3 12.19 19.29 3.36
CA ALA A 3 10.97 19.73 4.05
C ALA A 3 9.66 19.33 3.35
N GLY A 4 9.66 19.21 2.01
CA GLY A 4 8.49 18.81 1.23
C GLY A 4 8.14 17.33 1.47
N VAL A 5 9.15 16.45 1.36
CA VAL A 5 9.00 15.00 1.54
C VAL A 5 8.45 14.67 2.93
N THR A 6 9.01 15.27 3.98
CA THR A 6 8.53 15.04 5.36
C THR A 6 7.09 15.52 5.56
N GLN A 7 6.67 16.60 4.90
CA GLN A 7 5.32 17.14 5.01
C GLN A 7 4.31 16.25 4.26
N GLU A 8 4.67 15.75 3.07
CA GLU A 8 3.87 14.80 2.30
C GLU A 8 3.70 13.47 3.03
N TYR A 9 4.79 12.91 3.58
CA TYR A 9 4.75 11.71 4.42
C TYR A 9 3.77 11.88 5.59
N LYS A 10 3.90 12.97 6.36
CA LYS A 10 3.02 13.24 7.51
C LYS A 10 1.55 13.35 7.10
N LYS A 11 1.29 13.98 5.96
CA LYS A 11 -0.07 14.11 5.43
C LYS A 11 -0.64 12.76 5.03
N LEU A 12 0.11 11.95 4.27
CA LEU A 12 -0.30 10.61 3.87
C LEU A 12 -0.57 9.72 5.08
N MET A 13 0.32 9.75 6.08
CA MET A 13 0.17 8.99 7.32
C MET A 13 -1.13 9.34 8.06
N LEU A 14 -1.51 10.62 8.09
CA LEU A 14 -2.77 11.06 8.69
C LEU A 14 -3.99 10.58 7.87
N GLU A 15 -3.93 10.67 6.54
CA GLU A 15 -5.00 10.18 5.65
C GLU A 15 -5.22 8.67 5.84
N ILE A 16 -4.15 7.88 5.80
CA ILE A 16 -4.17 6.41 5.99
C ILE A 16 -4.78 6.06 7.36
N ARG A 17 -4.28 6.65 8.45
CA ARG A 17 -4.82 6.42 9.81
C ARG A 17 -6.28 6.81 9.97
N SER A 18 -6.78 7.73 9.14
CA SER A 18 -8.18 8.14 9.13
C SER A 18 -9.07 7.25 8.26
N GLY A 19 -8.53 6.17 7.70
CA GLY A 19 -9.23 5.27 6.77
C GLY A 19 -9.46 5.87 5.39
N LYS A 20 -8.79 6.98 5.06
CA LYS A 20 -8.93 7.67 3.76
C LYS A 20 -7.90 7.12 2.78
N PHE A 21 -8.22 5.98 2.20
CA PHE A 21 -7.38 5.34 1.21
C PHE A 21 -7.61 5.87 -0.20
N ARG A 22 -6.53 5.97 -0.95
CA ARG A 22 -6.54 6.16 -2.40
C ARG A 22 -6.41 4.79 -3.07
N PRO A 23 -6.99 4.60 -4.27
CA PRO A 23 -6.95 3.31 -4.95
C PRO A 23 -5.54 2.88 -5.36
N VAL A 24 -4.61 3.83 -5.55
CA VAL A 24 -3.24 3.55 -5.99
C VAL A 24 -2.27 4.48 -5.28
N TYR A 25 -1.15 3.93 -4.80
CA TYR A 25 -0.02 4.64 -4.22
C TYR A 25 1.27 4.30 -4.98
N LEU A 26 2.06 5.31 -5.32
CA LEU A 26 3.42 5.14 -5.80
C LEU A 26 4.37 5.63 -4.70
N LEU A 27 4.96 4.69 -3.95
CA LEU A 27 5.94 5.00 -2.92
C LEU A 27 7.35 4.90 -3.51
N HIS A 28 8.05 6.03 -3.55
CA HIS A 28 9.42 6.09 -4.05
C HIS A 28 10.21 7.17 -3.30
N GLY A 29 11.52 7.04 -3.24
CA GLY A 29 12.38 8.01 -2.57
C GLY A 29 13.72 7.41 -2.17
N GLU A 30 14.63 8.29 -1.74
CA GLU A 30 15.96 7.88 -1.24
C GLU A 30 15.89 7.34 0.20
N GLU A 31 14.84 7.71 0.95
CA GLU A 31 14.65 7.33 2.36
C GLU A 31 13.70 6.14 2.47
N SER A 32 14.25 4.92 2.52
CA SER A 32 13.46 3.68 2.61
C SER A 32 12.55 3.62 3.84
N PHE A 33 12.98 4.21 4.96
CA PHE A 33 12.20 4.27 6.20
C PHE A 33 10.76 4.80 6.00
N PHE A 34 10.57 5.83 5.17
CA PHE A 34 9.23 6.36 4.92
C PHE A 34 8.38 5.42 4.07
N ILE A 35 9.01 4.70 3.14
CA ILE A 35 8.34 3.74 2.26
C ILE A 35 7.87 2.55 3.09
N ASP A 36 8.78 1.94 3.86
CA ASP A 36 8.49 0.79 4.71
C ASP A 36 7.38 1.14 5.71
N HIS A 37 7.53 2.25 6.42
CA HIS A 37 6.55 2.66 7.43
C HIS A 37 5.18 3.06 6.84
N LEU A 38 5.12 3.61 5.62
CA LEU A 38 3.84 3.87 4.96
C LEU A 38 3.19 2.56 4.49
N SER A 39 3.97 1.65 3.91
CA SER A 39 3.49 0.34 3.45
C SER A 39 2.89 -0.45 4.62
N ASP A 40 3.60 -0.52 5.73
CA ASP A 40 3.15 -1.21 6.95
C ASP A 40 1.86 -0.59 7.50
N GLU A 41 1.74 0.73 7.51
CA GLU A 41 0.54 1.40 8.01
C GLU A 41 -0.67 1.19 7.10
N ILE A 42 -0.47 1.16 5.77
CA ILE A 42 -1.54 0.83 4.81
C ILE A 42 -2.03 -0.59 5.06
N GLU A 43 -1.13 -1.57 5.12
CA GLU A 43 -1.50 -2.97 5.36
C GLU A 43 -2.27 -3.13 6.68
N ARG A 44 -1.81 -2.48 7.74
CA ARG A 44 -2.41 -2.57 9.07
C ARG A 44 -3.78 -1.92 9.19
N THR A 45 -4.07 -0.92 8.38
CA THR A 45 -5.29 -0.11 8.50
C THR A 45 -6.32 -0.45 7.42
N CYS A 46 -5.88 -1.00 6.28
CA CYS A 46 -6.76 -1.34 5.16
C CYS A 46 -7.42 -2.71 5.31
N LEU A 47 -6.77 -3.65 6.01
CA LEU A 47 -7.25 -5.03 6.18
C LEU A 47 -7.16 -5.44 7.66
N GLU A 48 -8.19 -6.12 8.14
CA GLU A 48 -8.10 -6.82 9.42
C GLU A 48 -7.10 -7.99 9.31
N GLU A 49 -6.51 -8.39 10.44
CA GLU A 49 -5.44 -9.41 10.45
C GLU A 49 -5.85 -10.71 9.77
N HIS A 50 -7.11 -11.12 9.91
CA HIS A 50 -7.65 -12.35 9.35
C HIS A 50 -8.00 -12.25 7.84
N GLU A 51 -8.17 -11.04 7.31
CA GLU A 51 -8.48 -10.82 5.88
C GLU A 51 -7.22 -10.82 5.02
N ARG A 52 -6.05 -10.56 5.60
CA ARG A 52 -4.79 -10.39 4.85
C ARG A 52 -4.41 -11.61 4.04
N ASP A 53 -4.61 -12.80 4.59
CA ASP A 53 -4.25 -14.06 3.92
C ASP A 53 -5.01 -14.27 2.60
N PHE A 54 -6.17 -13.62 2.43
CA PHE A 54 -7.04 -13.75 1.26
C PHE A 54 -7.03 -12.50 0.37
N ASN A 55 -7.00 -11.32 0.99
CA ASN A 55 -7.21 -10.03 0.32
C ASN A 55 -5.90 -9.25 0.09
N GLN A 56 -4.74 -9.80 0.48
CA GLN A 56 -3.42 -9.24 0.18
C GLN A 56 -2.66 -10.12 -0.81
N THR A 57 -2.07 -9.51 -1.85
CA THR A 57 -1.14 -10.19 -2.76
C THR A 57 0.12 -9.36 -2.90
N ILE A 58 1.27 -9.97 -2.60
CA ILE A 58 2.59 -9.35 -2.77
C ILE A 58 3.22 -9.91 -4.04
N VAL A 59 3.64 -9.01 -4.93
CA VAL A 59 4.21 -9.37 -6.24
C VAL A 59 5.59 -8.73 -6.39
N TYR A 60 6.57 -9.51 -6.83
CA TYR A 60 7.90 -9.02 -7.17
C TYR A 60 8.00 -8.79 -8.67
N ALA A 61 8.44 -7.59 -9.07
CA ALA A 61 8.49 -7.19 -10.48
C ALA A 61 9.37 -8.10 -11.37
N ALA A 62 10.34 -8.83 -10.79
CA ALA A 62 11.17 -9.78 -11.52
C ALA A 62 10.40 -11.01 -12.00
N ASP A 63 9.34 -11.39 -11.27
CA ASP A 63 8.55 -12.60 -11.50
C ASP A 63 7.13 -12.27 -12.02
N ALA A 64 6.83 -10.99 -12.23
CA ALA A 64 5.49 -10.50 -12.54
C ALA A 64 5.24 -10.33 -14.03
N ASP A 65 4.09 -10.80 -14.51
CA ASP A 65 3.56 -10.46 -15.82
C ASP A 65 2.48 -9.36 -15.70
N PRO A 66 2.41 -8.38 -16.62
CA PRO A 66 1.38 -7.34 -16.57
C PRO A 66 -0.06 -7.86 -16.57
N ASP A 67 -0.35 -8.96 -17.28
CA ASP A 67 -1.68 -9.57 -17.28
C ASP A 67 -1.99 -10.21 -15.92
N MET A 68 -0.99 -10.83 -15.28
CA MET A 68 -1.13 -11.36 -13.92
C MET A 68 -1.51 -10.27 -12.91
N ILE A 69 -0.80 -9.13 -12.93
CA ILE A 69 -1.10 -8.00 -12.02
C ILE A 69 -2.52 -7.49 -12.24
N LYS A 70 -2.92 -7.33 -13.52
CA LYS A 70 -4.26 -6.88 -13.88
C LYS A 70 -5.32 -7.84 -13.35
N ASP A 71 -5.14 -9.14 -13.55
CA ASP A 71 -6.10 -10.16 -13.11
C ASP A 71 -6.22 -10.20 -11.58
N THR A 72 -5.11 -10.03 -10.84
CA THR A 72 -5.13 -9.87 -9.38
C THR A 72 -5.98 -8.65 -8.97
N CYS A 73 -5.80 -7.50 -9.61
CA CYS A 73 -6.58 -6.29 -9.29
C CYS A 73 -8.08 -6.39 -9.63
N LEU A 74 -8.48 -7.33 -10.50
CA LEU A 74 -9.88 -7.57 -10.87
C LEU A 74 -10.58 -8.57 -9.94
N THR A 75 -9.84 -9.21 -9.04
CA THR A 75 -10.40 -10.14 -8.05
C THR A 75 -11.16 -9.34 -7.00
N PHE A 76 -12.38 -9.77 -6.68
CA PHE A 76 -13.16 -9.17 -5.59
C PHE A 76 -12.61 -9.62 -4.24
N PRO A 77 -12.64 -8.76 -3.20
CA PRO A 77 -12.28 -9.18 -1.87
C PRO A 77 -13.22 -10.32 -1.41
N ASP A 78 -12.64 -11.28 -0.71
CA ASP A 78 -13.38 -12.33 -0.03
C ASP A 78 -13.82 -11.78 1.34
N ASP A 79 -15.13 -11.60 1.52
CA ASP A 79 -15.74 -11.04 2.75
C ASP A 79 -16.09 -12.12 3.81
N GLY A 80 -15.87 -13.42 3.53
CA GLY A 80 -16.28 -14.53 4.40
C GLY A 80 -17.78 -14.84 4.40
#